data_AF-M3WR38-F1
#
_entry.id   AF-M3WR38-F1
#
_cell.length_a   1.000
_cell.length_b   1.000
_cell.length_c   1.000
_cell.angle_alpha   90.00
_cell.angle_beta   90.00
_cell.angle_gamma   90.00
#
_symmetry.space_group_name_H-M   'P 1'
#
loop_
_entity.id
_entity.type
_entity.pdbx_description
1 polymer ?
#
loop_
_entity_poly.entity_id
_entity_poly.type
_entity_poly.pdbx_seq_one_letter_code
_entity_poly.pdbx_strand_id
1 'polypeptide(L)'
;MEIAQPRDLERYLSLAKRRHGELCRQKRIFNARNRIIGGDTDAWDAQVRDQKIKEATEKARHETFAAEMRQNDKITCILEGRERRDRKSLCKAINDFQQTFQKPETRREFDLSDPLALRKDLPARQSDDDIRNTVSGMQKFMGEDLNFYERKKFQEEQNREWSSQQQRERESARAHQRCAEDLYFKTRLQFDETAKHLQSLESATRKAVCAAVKEFNRNQATESVERKTREKKQEQEDDLAEISNLLRGDLLSENPQQAASSFGPHRVVPDRWKGMTREQLEQIRLVQKQQIQEKLRLREEEWQRDRDWDRQRVQRARSTLLVERQQKRQQRDLRRALDCANLSLAKEQCSRCLFPGGSIAGPLLLGAPEEQ
;
A
#
# COMPACT_ATOMS: atom_id res chain seq x y z
N MET A 1 49.96 -8.22 -234.74
CA MET A 1 50.30 -6.85 -234.28
C MET A 1 49.00 -6.04 -234.29
N GLU A 2 48.35 -5.89 -233.14
CA GLU A 2 47.48 -4.75 -232.88
C GLU A 2 48.03 -4.12 -231.60
N ILE A 3 48.59 -2.92 -231.71
CA ILE A 3 49.22 -2.19 -230.62
C ILE A 3 48.10 -1.49 -229.85
N ALA A 4 47.69 -2.05 -228.70
CA ALA A 4 46.61 -1.51 -227.86
C ALA A 4 47.09 -0.32 -226.99
N GLN A 5 46.29 0.75 -226.92
CA GLN A 5 46.61 2.05 -226.31
C GLN A 5 46.37 2.10 -224.78
N PRO A 6 47.00 3.03 -224.02
CA PRO A 6 46.93 3.09 -222.55
C PRO A 6 45.52 3.30 -221.95
N ARG A 7 44.59 3.98 -222.64
CA ARG A 7 43.17 4.04 -222.23
C ARG A 7 42.49 2.68 -222.29
N ASP A 8 42.92 1.84 -223.21
CA ASP A 8 42.43 0.47 -223.29
C ASP A 8 42.98 -0.34 -222.12
N LEU A 9 44.22 -0.12 -221.67
CA LEU A 9 44.79 -0.75 -220.46
C LEU A 9 44.00 -0.47 -219.17
N GLU A 10 43.53 0.76 -218.93
CA GLU A 10 42.67 1.07 -217.77
C GLU A 10 41.28 0.44 -217.90
N ARG A 11 40.71 0.44 -219.11
CA ARG A 11 39.48 -0.31 -219.40
C ARG A 11 39.70 -1.80 -219.20
N TYR A 12 40.84 -2.35 -219.59
CA TYR A 12 41.21 -3.75 -219.37
C TYR A 12 41.42 -4.05 -217.89
N LEU A 13 42.01 -3.16 -217.09
CA LEU A 13 42.18 -3.34 -215.64
C LEU A 13 40.86 -3.25 -214.88
N SER A 14 39.99 -2.29 -215.23
CA SER A 14 38.65 -2.18 -214.63
C SER A 14 37.75 -3.34 -215.06
N LEU A 15 37.78 -3.74 -216.34
CA LEU A 15 37.15 -4.96 -216.84
C LEU A 15 37.77 -6.21 -216.19
N ALA A 16 39.08 -6.25 -215.95
CA ALA A 16 39.74 -7.38 -215.29
C ALA A 16 39.37 -7.45 -213.81
N LYS A 17 39.29 -6.32 -213.09
CA LYS A 17 38.76 -6.27 -211.72
C LYS A 17 37.30 -6.69 -211.67
N ARG A 18 36.48 -6.24 -212.63
CA ARG A 18 35.06 -6.61 -212.74
C ARG A 18 34.90 -8.08 -213.06
N ARG A 19 35.62 -8.60 -214.05
CA ARG A 19 35.71 -10.03 -214.38
C ARG A 19 36.26 -10.85 -213.22
N HIS A 20 37.28 -10.38 -212.51
CA HIS A 20 37.86 -11.08 -211.36
C HIS A 20 36.89 -11.09 -210.17
N GLY A 21 36.20 -9.99 -209.91
CA GLY A 21 35.13 -9.90 -208.93
C GLY A 21 33.94 -10.79 -209.31
N GLU A 22 33.53 -10.79 -210.58
CA GLU A 22 32.51 -11.68 -211.15
C GLU A 22 32.95 -13.14 -211.07
N LEU A 23 34.21 -13.48 -211.32
CA LEU A 23 34.76 -14.83 -211.14
C LEU A 23 34.78 -15.25 -209.67
N CYS A 24 35.23 -14.38 -208.74
CA CYS A 24 35.17 -14.65 -207.30
C CYS A 24 33.73 -14.74 -206.77
N ARG A 25 32.79 -14.01 -207.38
CA ARG A 25 31.36 -14.10 -207.08
C ARG A 25 30.75 -15.37 -207.68
N GLN A 26 31.04 -15.71 -208.92
CA GLN A 26 30.62 -16.95 -209.58
C GLN A 26 31.10 -18.17 -208.80
N LYS A 27 32.37 -18.19 -208.36
CA LYS A 27 32.92 -19.24 -207.47
C LYS A 27 32.11 -19.40 -206.18
N ARG A 28 31.51 -18.33 -205.66
CA ARG A 28 30.64 -18.36 -204.47
C ARG A 28 29.20 -18.78 -204.79
N ILE A 29 28.64 -18.32 -205.91
CA ILE A 29 27.23 -18.55 -206.31
C ILE A 29 27.01 -19.96 -206.89
N PHE A 30 27.91 -20.44 -207.73
CA PHE A 30 27.80 -21.75 -208.38
C PHE A 30 28.26 -22.91 -207.48
N ASN A 31 29.00 -22.62 -206.40
CA ASN A 31 29.29 -23.63 -205.39
C ASN A 31 28.08 -23.76 -204.44
N ALA A 32 27.22 -24.75 -204.70
CA ALA A 32 26.00 -24.99 -203.93
C ALA A 32 26.26 -25.10 -202.41
N ARG A 33 27.41 -25.65 -202.01
CA ARG A 33 27.79 -25.80 -200.59
C ARG A 33 28.02 -24.45 -199.91
N ASN A 34 28.71 -23.52 -200.57
CA ASN A 34 28.94 -22.18 -200.04
C ASN A 34 27.66 -21.33 -200.03
N ARG A 35 26.66 -21.66 -200.85
CA ARG A 35 25.37 -20.97 -200.86
C ARG A 35 24.45 -21.42 -199.72
N ILE A 36 24.54 -22.70 -199.32
CA ILE A 36 23.72 -23.28 -198.25
C ILE A 36 24.40 -23.13 -196.89
N ILE A 37 25.73 -23.31 -196.80
CA ILE A 37 26.52 -23.35 -195.55
C ILE A 37 27.82 -22.55 -195.73
N GLY A 38 27.74 -21.35 -196.32
CA GLY A 38 28.89 -20.46 -196.46
C GLY A 38 29.12 -19.61 -195.23
N GLY A 39 30.36 -19.57 -194.75
CA GLY A 39 30.78 -18.70 -193.66
C GLY A 39 32.29 -18.50 -193.68
N ASP A 40 32.75 -17.40 -193.07
CA ASP A 40 34.16 -17.08 -192.92
C ASP A 40 34.67 -17.70 -191.61
N THR A 41 35.30 -18.88 -191.74
CA THR A 41 35.82 -19.63 -190.60
C THR A 41 36.87 -18.85 -189.83
N ASP A 42 37.70 -18.05 -190.53
CA ASP A 42 38.79 -17.30 -189.91
C ASP A 42 38.25 -16.12 -189.08
N ALA A 43 37.18 -15.48 -189.56
CA ALA A 43 36.48 -14.43 -188.83
C ALA A 43 35.73 -14.97 -187.60
N TRP A 44 35.09 -16.13 -187.70
CA TRP A 44 34.49 -16.81 -186.55
C TRP A 44 35.55 -17.23 -185.53
N ASP A 45 36.69 -17.75 -185.98
CA ASP A 45 37.82 -18.08 -185.10
C ASP A 45 38.41 -16.84 -184.41
N ALA A 46 38.43 -15.67 -185.07
CA ALA A 46 38.78 -14.41 -184.44
C ALA A 46 37.75 -13.96 -183.39
N GLN A 47 36.44 -14.03 -183.69
CA GLN A 47 35.38 -13.71 -182.73
C GLN A 47 35.39 -14.64 -181.51
N VAL A 48 35.61 -15.95 -181.72
CA VAL A 48 35.76 -16.93 -180.63
C VAL A 48 37.00 -16.61 -179.80
N ARG A 49 38.12 -16.21 -180.42
CA ARG A 49 39.31 -15.77 -179.69
C ARG A 49 39.03 -14.52 -178.84
N ASP A 50 38.38 -13.50 -179.40
CA ASP A 50 38.04 -12.28 -178.66
C ASP A 50 37.07 -12.56 -177.51
N GLN A 51 36.08 -13.42 -177.73
CA GLN A 51 35.14 -13.85 -176.70
C GLN A 51 35.87 -14.61 -175.57
N LYS A 52 36.77 -15.53 -175.92
CA LYS A 52 37.63 -16.23 -174.94
C LYS A 52 38.53 -15.27 -174.17
N ILE A 53 39.06 -14.23 -174.82
CA ILE A 53 39.86 -13.19 -174.16
C ILE A 53 38.99 -12.41 -173.18
N LYS A 54 37.78 -11.97 -173.58
CA LYS A 54 36.84 -11.28 -172.70
C LYS A 54 36.48 -12.12 -171.48
N GLU A 55 36.07 -13.37 -171.70
CA GLU A 55 35.76 -14.33 -170.64
C GLU A 55 36.96 -14.55 -169.71
N ALA A 56 38.18 -14.67 -170.25
CA ALA A 56 39.39 -14.79 -169.44
C ALA A 56 39.68 -13.53 -168.61
N THR A 57 39.46 -12.32 -169.17
CA THR A 57 39.66 -11.05 -168.44
C THR A 57 38.60 -10.84 -167.35
N GLU A 58 37.33 -11.19 -167.61
CA GLU A 58 36.27 -11.14 -166.61
C GLU A 58 36.51 -12.17 -165.51
N LYS A 59 36.89 -13.39 -165.88
CA LYS A 59 37.29 -14.43 -164.93
C LYS A 59 38.45 -13.98 -164.06
N ALA A 60 39.50 -13.38 -164.64
CA ALA A 60 40.62 -12.83 -163.89
C ALA A 60 40.17 -11.71 -162.93
N ARG A 61 39.27 -10.82 -163.35
CA ARG A 61 38.68 -9.78 -162.48
C ARG A 61 37.85 -10.36 -161.33
N HIS A 62 37.04 -11.38 -161.61
CA HIS A 62 36.28 -12.07 -160.58
C HIS A 62 37.19 -12.80 -159.60
N GLU A 63 38.29 -13.40 -160.09
CA GLU A 63 39.31 -14.04 -159.26
C GLU A 63 40.04 -13.01 -158.36
N THR A 64 40.36 -11.81 -158.86
CA THR A 64 40.95 -10.74 -158.03
C THR A 64 39.98 -10.27 -156.96
N PHE A 65 38.71 -10.01 -157.29
CA PHE A 65 37.71 -9.61 -156.29
C PHE A 65 37.45 -10.72 -155.27
N ALA A 66 37.41 -11.99 -155.70
CA ALA A 66 37.28 -13.12 -154.78
C ALA A 66 38.51 -13.27 -153.87
N ALA A 67 39.71 -12.94 -154.35
CA ALA A 67 40.91 -12.88 -153.52
C ALA A 67 40.84 -11.75 -152.48
N GLU A 68 40.42 -10.55 -152.87
CA GLU A 68 40.22 -9.41 -151.96
C GLU A 68 39.15 -9.69 -150.91
N MET A 69 38.01 -10.27 -151.29
CA MET A 69 36.96 -10.69 -150.35
C MET A 69 37.51 -11.68 -149.31
N ARG A 70 38.28 -12.68 -149.74
CA ARG A 70 38.94 -13.62 -148.82
C ARG A 70 39.93 -12.94 -147.87
N GLN A 71 40.65 -11.91 -148.34
CA GLN A 71 41.54 -11.13 -147.49
C GLN A 71 40.75 -10.29 -146.47
N ASN A 72 39.68 -9.62 -146.89
CA ASN A 72 38.82 -8.82 -146.03
C ASN A 72 38.10 -9.67 -144.97
N ASP A 73 37.60 -10.86 -145.33
CA ASP A 73 37.02 -11.81 -144.39
C ASP A 73 38.04 -12.24 -143.33
N LYS A 74 39.28 -12.53 -143.76
CA LYS A 74 40.37 -12.87 -142.84
C LYS A 74 40.69 -11.71 -141.89
N ILE A 75 40.74 -10.47 -142.38
CA ILE A 75 40.96 -9.27 -141.55
C ILE A 75 39.82 -9.12 -140.54
N THR A 76 38.58 -9.27 -140.99
CA THR A 76 37.38 -9.16 -140.14
C THR A 76 37.39 -10.18 -139.01
N CYS A 77 37.69 -11.46 -139.30
CA CYS A 77 37.83 -12.51 -138.29
C CYS A 77 38.94 -12.20 -137.26
N ILE A 78 40.06 -11.62 -137.70
CA ILE A 78 41.15 -11.24 -136.80
C ILE A 78 40.72 -10.08 -135.89
N LEU A 79 40.06 -9.06 -136.44
CA LEU A 79 39.56 -7.91 -135.67
C LEU A 79 38.51 -8.33 -134.66
N GLU A 80 37.54 -9.16 -135.06
CA GLU A 80 36.51 -9.70 -134.17
C GLU A 80 37.14 -10.57 -133.06
N GLY A 81 38.19 -11.34 -133.39
CA GLY A 81 38.96 -12.09 -132.38
C GLY A 81 39.74 -11.20 -131.40
N ARG A 82 40.22 -10.03 -131.84
CA ARG A 82 40.83 -9.01 -130.96
C ARG A 82 39.77 -8.39 -130.06
N GLU A 83 38.66 -7.91 -130.61
CA GLU A 83 37.57 -7.31 -129.85
C GLU A 83 37.02 -8.27 -128.78
N ARG A 84 36.82 -9.55 -129.13
CA ARG A 84 36.40 -10.58 -128.16
C ARG A 84 37.40 -10.76 -127.03
N ARG A 85 38.71 -10.71 -127.30
CA ARG A 85 39.75 -10.80 -126.26
C ARG A 85 39.77 -9.56 -125.38
N ASP A 86 39.68 -8.38 -125.98
CA ASP A 86 39.66 -7.11 -125.25
C ASP A 86 38.43 -7.02 -124.35
N ARG A 87 37.25 -7.41 -124.86
CA ARG A 87 36.02 -7.50 -124.08
C ARG A 87 36.15 -8.48 -122.92
N LYS A 88 36.73 -9.67 -123.14
CA LYS A 88 37.00 -10.64 -122.06
C LYS A 88 37.96 -10.07 -121.02
N SER A 89 39.04 -9.41 -121.45
CA SER A 89 40.02 -8.77 -120.56
C SER A 89 39.37 -7.66 -119.72
N LEU A 90 38.55 -6.83 -120.35
CA LEU A 90 37.83 -5.75 -119.67
C LEU A 90 36.82 -6.30 -118.65
N CYS A 91 36.00 -7.29 -119.03
CA CYS A 91 35.07 -7.94 -118.10
C CYS A 91 35.82 -8.58 -116.92
N LYS A 92 36.97 -9.22 -117.17
CA LYS A 92 37.82 -9.77 -116.12
C LYS A 92 38.33 -8.67 -115.20
N ALA A 93 38.90 -7.59 -115.72
CA ALA A 93 39.38 -6.47 -114.92
C ALA A 93 38.28 -5.80 -114.09
N ILE A 94 37.07 -5.66 -114.64
CA ILE A 94 35.90 -5.13 -113.91
C ILE A 94 35.53 -6.08 -112.76
N ASN A 95 35.43 -7.38 -113.03
CA ASN A 95 35.12 -8.35 -111.98
C ASN A 95 36.20 -8.39 -110.90
N ASP A 96 37.48 -8.37 -111.28
CA ASP A 96 38.61 -8.34 -110.36
C ASP A 96 38.55 -7.08 -109.48
N PHE A 97 38.24 -5.91 -110.08
CA PHE A 97 38.06 -4.65 -109.36
C PHE A 97 36.86 -4.69 -108.40
N GLN A 98 35.72 -5.23 -108.83
CA GLN A 98 34.54 -5.39 -107.98
C GLN A 98 34.82 -6.31 -106.80
N GLN A 99 35.49 -7.44 -107.04
CA GLN A 99 35.83 -8.41 -105.99
C GLN A 99 36.86 -7.87 -105.00
N THR A 100 37.79 -7.02 -105.44
CA THR A 100 38.84 -6.47 -104.58
C THR A 100 38.37 -5.25 -103.80
N PHE A 101 37.69 -4.31 -104.45
CA PHE A 101 37.40 -2.98 -103.88
C PHE A 101 35.92 -2.72 -103.58
N GLN A 102 34.99 -3.53 -104.10
CA GLN A 102 33.55 -3.34 -103.91
C GLN A 102 32.92 -4.43 -103.04
N LYS A 103 33.71 -5.01 -102.12
CA LYS A 103 33.18 -5.98 -101.16
C LYS A 103 32.14 -5.29 -100.25
N PRO A 104 31.08 -5.99 -99.82
CA PRO A 104 30.13 -5.45 -98.85
C PRO A 104 30.80 -4.99 -97.55
N GLU A 105 31.82 -5.74 -97.11
CA GLU A 105 32.59 -5.48 -95.89
C GLU A 105 33.37 -4.15 -95.92
N THR A 106 33.72 -3.65 -97.12
CA THR A 106 34.49 -2.40 -97.27
C THR A 106 33.61 -1.16 -97.42
N ARG A 107 32.28 -1.31 -97.26
CA ARG A 107 31.34 -0.17 -97.26
C ARG A 107 31.49 0.65 -95.98
N ARG A 108 31.20 1.95 -96.07
CA ARG A 108 31.30 2.86 -94.91
C ARG A 108 30.30 2.48 -93.82
N GLU A 109 29.10 2.11 -94.23
CA GLU A 109 27.97 1.71 -93.38
C GLU A 109 27.91 0.20 -93.12
N PHE A 110 28.99 -0.56 -93.39
CA PHE A 110 28.96 -2.00 -93.17
C PHE A 110 28.71 -2.37 -91.71
N ASP A 111 29.26 -1.59 -90.77
CA ASP A 111 29.04 -1.71 -89.33
C ASP A 111 27.54 -1.76 -88.95
N LEU A 112 26.70 -0.98 -89.62
CA LEU A 112 25.25 -0.97 -89.41
C LEU A 112 24.53 -2.18 -90.04
N SER A 113 25.09 -2.74 -91.11
CA SER A 113 24.51 -3.83 -91.89
C SER A 113 25.11 -5.21 -91.60
N ASP A 114 26.11 -5.27 -90.72
CA ASP A 114 26.82 -6.49 -90.37
C ASP A 114 25.86 -7.47 -89.67
N PRO A 115 25.61 -8.67 -90.23
CA PRO A 115 24.73 -9.65 -89.61
C PRO A 115 25.22 -10.13 -88.24
N LEU A 116 26.51 -9.93 -87.92
CA LEU A 116 27.11 -10.29 -86.64
C LEU A 116 27.27 -9.11 -85.69
N ALA A 117 26.77 -7.91 -86.02
CA ALA A 117 26.91 -6.70 -85.19
C ALA A 117 26.53 -6.94 -83.72
N LEU A 118 25.33 -7.49 -83.48
CA LEU A 118 24.82 -7.78 -82.13
C LEU A 118 25.69 -8.76 -81.32
N ARG A 119 26.48 -9.61 -81.99
CA ARG A 119 27.39 -10.55 -81.32
C ARG A 119 28.74 -9.92 -81.01
N LYS A 120 29.18 -8.96 -81.82
CA LYS A 120 30.42 -8.20 -81.62
C LYS A 120 30.24 -7.10 -80.58
N ASP A 121 29.02 -6.55 -80.48
CA ASP A 121 28.67 -5.51 -79.54
C ASP A 121 28.79 -5.97 -78.09
N LEU A 122 29.27 -5.06 -77.26
CA LEU A 122 29.42 -5.26 -75.83
C LEU A 122 28.10 -4.91 -75.13
N PRO A 123 27.71 -5.63 -74.06
CA PRO A 123 26.56 -5.25 -73.26
C PRO A 123 26.65 -3.81 -72.76
N ALA A 124 25.51 -3.11 -72.70
CA ALA A 124 25.44 -1.71 -72.27
C ALA A 124 25.97 -1.48 -70.85
N ARG A 125 25.85 -2.47 -69.96
CA ARG A 125 26.45 -2.50 -68.62
C ARG A 125 27.12 -3.87 -68.42
N GLN A 126 28.45 -3.89 -68.28
CA GLN A 126 29.21 -5.12 -68.03
C GLN A 126 29.44 -5.37 -66.54
N SER A 127 29.63 -4.30 -65.77
CA SER A 127 29.91 -4.32 -64.34
C SER A 127 29.29 -3.07 -63.71
N ASP A 128 29.06 -3.14 -62.41
CA ASP A 128 28.61 -1.99 -61.62
C ASP A 128 29.67 -0.89 -61.56
N ASP A 129 30.95 -1.25 -61.70
CA ASP A 129 32.09 -0.33 -61.69
C ASP A 129 32.61 0.00 -63.09
N ASP A 130 31.80 -0.24 -64.15
CA ASP A 130 32.18 0.11 -65.51
C ASP A 130 32.29 1.63 -65.68
N ILE A 131 33.50 2.11 -65.99
CA ILE A 131 33.82 3.53 -66.15
C ILE A 131 33.03 4.17 -67.31
N ARG A 132 32.60 3.38 -68.31
CA ARG A 132 31.77 3.88 -69.43
C ARG A 132 30.37 4.30 -68.99
N ASN A 133 29.89 3.78 -67.86
CA ASN A 133 28.58 4.08 -67.31
C ASN A 133 28.60 5.39 -66.54
N THR A 134 28.60 6.48 -67.30
CA THR A 134 28.42 7.83 -66.78
C THR A 134 26.96 8.10 -66.41
N VAL A 135 26.72 9.14 -65.61
CA VAL A 135 25.38 9.53 -65.13
C VAL A 135 24.40 9.78 -66.28
N SER A 136 24.86 10.35 -67.41
CA SER A 136 24.01 10.62 -68.58
C SER A 136 23.58 9.36 -69.34
N GLY A 137 24.30 8.24 -69.18
CA GLY A 137 23.99 6.98 -69.87
C GLY A 137 22.78 6.23 -69.29
N MET A 138 22.27 6.65 -68.13
CA MET A 138 21.12 6.04 -67.43
C MET A 138 21.22 4.52 -67.21
N GLN A 139 22.44 3.96 -67.24
CA GLN A 139 22.67 2.52 -67.04
C GLN A 139 22.84 2.13 -65.57
N LYS A 140 23.21 3.09 -64.70
CA LYS A 140 23.41 2.90 -63.26
C LYS A 140 22.73 4.02 -62.49
N PHE A 141 21.92 3.64 -61.50
CA PHE A 141 21.22 4.58 -60.63
C PHE A 141 21.73 4.47 -59.20
N MET A 142 21.99 5.60 -58.55
CA MET A 142 22.46 5.63 -57.15
C MET A 142 21.42 5.12 -56.14
N GLY A 143 20.15 5.04 -56.52
CA GLY A 143 19.09 4.45 -55.70
C GLY A 143 19.05 2.92 -55.75
N GLU A 144 19.76 2.28 -56.69
CA GLU A 144 19.91 0.82 -56.73
C GLU A 144 20.83 0.39 -55.59
N ASP A 145 20.26 -0.25 -54.57
CA ASP A 145 21.02 -0.81 -53.47
C ASP A 145 21.28 -2.30 -53.67
N LEU A 146 22.47 -2.61 -54.16
CA LEU A 146 22.95 -3.99 -54.32
C LEU A 146 23.21 -4.66 -52.97
N ASN A 147 23.54 -3.87 -51.94
CA ASN A 147 23.89 -4.37 -50.61
C ASN A 147 22.69 -4.44 -49.65
N PHE A 148 21.47 -4.39 -50.19
CA PHE A 148 20.24 -4.38 -49.41
C PHE A 148 20.16 -5.57 -48.44
N TYR A 149 20.49 -6.77 -48.92
CA TYR A 149 20.44 -7.98 -48.12
C TYR A 149 21.47 -7.97 -46.99
N GLU A 150 22.69 -7.51 -47.26
CA GLU A 150 23.75 -7.40 -46.25
C GLU A 150 23.40 -6.37 -45.18
N ARG A 151 22.93 -5.19 -45.61
CA ARG A 151 22.48 -4.13 -44.71
C ARG A 151 21.33 -4.60 -43.83
N LYS A 152 20.35 -5.29 -44.42
CA LYS A 152 19.20 -5.83 -43.68
C LYS A 152 19.65 -6.88 -42.67
N LYS A 153 20.54 -7.80 -43.06
CA LYS A 153 21.13 -8.79 -42.15
C LYS A 153 21.83 -8.13 -40.97
N PHE A 154 22.64 -7.10 -41.22
CA PHE A 154 23.32 -6.36 -40.16
C PHE A 154 22.35 -5.63 -39.22
N GLN A 155 21.25 -5.09 -39.74
CA GLN A 155 20.18 -4.50 -38.94
C GLN A 155 19.46 -5.55 -38.08
N GLU A 156 19.17 -6.72 -38.64
CA GLU A 156 18.57 -7.85 -37.91
C GLU A 156 19.48 -8.35 -36.78
N GLU A 157 20.79 -8.45 -37.03
CA GLU A 157 21.79 -8.82 -36.02
C GLU A 157 21.87 -7.79 -34.88
N GLN A 158 21.90 -6.50 -35.20
CA GLN A 158 21.85 -5.44 -34.19
C GLN A 158 20.57 -5.49 -33.35
N ASN A 159 19.42 -5.62 -34.01
CA ASN A 159 18.12 -5.71 -33.33
C ASN A 159 18.05 -6.93 -32.41
N ARG A 160 18.61 -8.05 -32.86
CA ARG A 160 18.71 -9.27 -32.05
C ARG A 160 19.57 -9.03 -30.81
N GLU A 161 20.76 -8.46 -30.95
CA GLU A 161 21.65 -8.23 -29.81
C GLU A 161 21.04 -7.25 -28.80
N TRP A 162 20.44 -6.15 -29.28
CA TRP A 162 19.72 -5.21 -28.41
C TRP A 162 18.55 -5.86 -27.68
N SER A 163 17.77 -6.69 -28.36
CA SER A 163 16.66 -7.42 -27.75
C SER A 163 17.16 -8.40 -26.69
N SER A 164 18.23 -9.13 -26.96
CA SER A 164 18.86 -10.06 -26.02
C SER A 164 19.48 -9.33 -24.82
N GLN A 165 20.08 -8.14 -25.02
CA GLN A 165 20.56 -7.31 -23.93
C GLN A 165 19.41 -6.83 -23.03
N GLN A 166 18.34 -6.27 -23.61
CA GLN A 166 17.18 -5.82 -22.84
C GLN A 166 16.51 -6.96 -22.07
N GLN A 167 16.43 -8.16 -22.64
CA GLN A 167 15.92 -9.34 -21.95
C GLN A 167 16.78 -9.70 -20.74
N ARG A 168 18.11 -9.77 -20.90
CA ARG A 168 19.05 -10.04 -19.80
C ARG A 168 18.96 -8.99 -18.69
N GLU A 169 18.91 -7.72 -19.04
CA GLU A 169 18.77 -6.61 -18.08
C GLU A 169 17.43 -6.70 -17.33
N ARG A 170 16.33 -7.00 -18.03
CA ARG A 170 15.01 -7.17 -17.41
C ARG A 170 14.95 -8.39 -16.50
N GLU A 171 15.58 -9.49 -16.88
CA GLU A 171 15.66 -10.71 -16.05
C GLU A 171 16.50 -10.47 -14.80
N SER A 172 17.66 -9.80 -14.94
CA SER A 172 18.50 -9.40 -13.80
C SER A 172 17.75 -8.46 -12.85
N ALA A 173 17.06 -7.44 -13.39
CA ALA A 173 16.25 -6.52 -12.59
C ALA A 173 15.12 -7.25 -11.84
N ARG A 174 14.44 -8.19 -12.50
CA ARG A 174 13.41 -9.04 -11.86
C ARG A 174 14.00 -9.93 -10.77
N ALA A 175 15.18 -10.51 -10.98
CA ALA A 175 15.86 -11.33 -9.99
C ALA A 175 16.24 -10.47 -8.77
N HIS A 176 16.80 -9.28 -8.99
CA HIS A 176 17.12 -8.34 -7.91
C HIS A 176 15.88 -7.92 -7.13
N GLN A 177 14.78 -7.63 -7.82
CA GLN A 177 13.50 -7.30 -7.18
C GLN A 177 13.00 -8.46 -6.31
N ARG A 178 13.00 -9.70 -6.83
CA ARG A 178 12.60 -10.88 -6.06
C ARG A 178 13.48 -11.08 -4.82
N CYS A 179 14.80 -10.95 -4.97
CA CYS A 179 15.71 -11.05 -3.82
C CYS A 179 15.43 -9.96 -2.77
N ALA A 180 15.13 -8.73 -3.19
CA ALA A 180 14.78 -7.64 -2.27
C ALA A 180 13.43 -7.91 -1.57
N GLU A 181 12.42 -8.39 -2.30
CA GLU A 181 11.12 -8.79 -1.75
C GLU A 181 11.26 -9.94 -0.74
N ASP A 182 12.07 -10.96 -1.03
CA ASP A 182 12.35 -12.08 -0.14
C ASP A 182 13.04 -11.63 1.14
N LEU A 183 14.02 -10.72 1.03
CA LEU A 183 14.70 -10.13 2.19
C LEU A 183 13.73 -9.31 3.04
N TYR A 184 12.88 -8.50 2.41
CA TYR A 184 11.85 -7.73 3.09
C TYR A 184 10.86 -8.65 3.81
N PHE A 185 10.39 -9.71 3.14
CA PHE A 185 9.47 -10.70 3.72
C PHE A 185 10.09 -11.38 4.94
N LYS A 186 11.34 -11.84 4.85
CA LYS A 186 12.07 -12.44 5.98
C LYS A 186 12.19 -11.48 7.15
N THR A 187 12.57 -10.22 6.89
CA THR A 187 12.70 -9.18 7.92
C THR A 187 11.37 -8.92 8.60
N ARG A 188 10.28 -8.83 7.83
CA ARG A 188 8.93 -8.64 8.37
C ARG A 188 8.49 -9.83 9.24
N LEU A 189 8.78 -11.06 8.80
CA LEU A 189 8.46 -12.25 9.58
C LEU A 189 9.20 -12.25 10.93
N GLN A 190 10.48 -11.85 10.94
CA GLN A 190 11.25 -11.67 12.18
C GLN A 190 10.63 -10.60 13.09
N PHE A 191 10.14 -9.50 12.53
CA PHE A 191 9.41 -8.49 13.32
C PHE A 191 8.10 -9.05 13.91
N ASP A 192 7.34 -9.82 13.16
CA ASP A 192 6.12 -10.45 13.67
C ASP A 192 6.42 -11.46 14.78
N GLU A 193 7.49 -12.25 14.66
CA GLU A 193 7.94 -13.19 15.69
C GLU A 193 8.41 -12.47 16.96
N THR A 194 9.24 -11.44 16.82
CA THR A 194 9.70 -10.63 17.95
C THR A 194 8.54 -9.91 18.64
N ALA A 195 7.57 -9.38 17.90
CA ALA A 195 6.37 -8.78 18.45
C ALA A 195 5.52 -9.79 19.25
N LYS A 196 5.31 -11.00 18.72
CA LYS A 196 4.61 -12.08 19.45
C LYS A 196 5.35 -12.47 20.72
N HIS A 197 6.67 -12.53 20.68
CA HIS A 197 7.50 -12.82 21.86
C HIS A 197 7.35 -11.73 22.92
N LEU A 198 7.49 -10.47 22.53
CA LEU A 198 7.31 -9.32 23.44
C LEU A 198 5.91 -9.28 24.05
N GLN A 199 4.86 -9.51 23.26
CA GLN A 199 3.49 -9.60 23.75
C GLN A 199 3.30 -10.74 24.77
N SER A 200 3.93 -11.89 24.51
CA SER A 200 3.90 -13.03 25.44
C SER A 200 4.57 -12.68 26.76
N LEU A 201 5.75 -12.04 26.72
CA LEU A 201 6.48 -11.56 27.89
C LEU A 201 5.68 -10.49 28.66
N GLU A 202 5.09 -9.51 27.97
CA GLU A 202 4.23 -8.49 28.57
C GLU A 202 3.03 -9.14 29.27
N SER A 203 2.38 -10.11 28.63
CA SER A 203 1.25 -10.82 29.23
C SER A 203 1.67 -11.62 30.47
N ALA A 204 2.84 -12.23 30.45
CA ALA A 204 3.38 -12.99 31.58
C ALA A 204 3.74 -12.08 32.75
N THR A 205 4.42 -10.95 32.47
CA THR A 205 4.76 -9.95 33.49
C THR A 205 3.52 -9.33 34.11
N ARG A 206 2.51 -8.95 33.30
CA ARG A 206 1.21 -8.47 33.82
C ARG A 206 0.54 -9.50 34.73
N LYS A 207 0.50 -10.77 34.33
CA LYS A 207 -0.04 -11.86 35.17
C LYS A 207 0.74 -12.00 36.48
N ALA A 208 2.08 -11.95 36.43
CA ALA A 208 2.93 -12.03 37.61
C ALA A 208 2.69 -10.86 38.57
N VAL A 209 2.59 -9.63 38.05
CA VAL A 209 2.27 -8.43 38.85
C VAL A 209 0.88 -8.57 39.49
N CYS A 210 -0.14 -8.98 38.72
CA CYS A 210 -1.48 -9.20 39.26
C CYS A 210 -1.49 -10.28 40.35
N ALA A 211 -0.74 -11.37 40.18
CA ALA A 211 -0.60 -12.42 41.19
C ALA A 211 0.05 -11.89 42.47
N ALA A 212 1.16 -11.15 42.36
CA ALA A 212 1.85 -10.54 43.49
C ALA A 212 0.96 -9.54 44.24
N VAL A 213 0.22 -8.68 43.53
CA VAL A 213 -0.73 -7.74 44.14
C VAL A 213 -1.87 -8.48 44.84
N LYS A 214 -2.38 -9.57 44.24
CA LYS A 214 -3.42 -10.41 44.87
C LYS A 214 -2.92 -11.06 46.17
N GLU A 215 -1.70 -11.56 46.18
CA GLU A 215 -1.07 -12.12 47.39
C GLU A 215 -0.85 -11.05 48.46
N PHE A 216 -0.35 -9.88 48.06
CA PHE A 216 -0.21 -8.74 48.97
C PHE A 216 -1.54 -8.33 49.60
N ASN A 217 -2.60 -8.18 48.81
CA ASN A 217 -3.94 -7.83 49.31
C ASN A 217 -4.52 -8.92 50.23
N ARG A 218 -4.25 -10.20 49.95
CA ARG A 218 -4.63 -11.31 50.84
C ARG A 218 -3.92 -11.20 52.18
N ASN A 219 -2.60 -10.98 52.16
CA ASN A 219 -1.81 -10.83 53.38
C ASN A 219 -2.24 -9.59 54.19
N GLN A 220 -2.54 -8.48 53.50
CA GLN A 220 -3.05 -7.28 54.15
C GLN A 220 -4.44 -7.52 54.79
N ALA A 221 -5.30 -8.28 54.13
CA ALA A 221 -6.61 -8.65 54.68
C ALA A 221 -6.47 -9.55 55.91
N THR A 222 -5.57 -10.54 55.89
CA THR A 222 -5.30 -11.39 57.06
C THR A 222 -4.72 -10.59 58.21
N GLU A 223 -3.77 -9.69 57.94
CA GLU A 223 -3.18 -8.81 58.96
C GLU A 223 -4.24 -7.87 59.56
N SER A 224 -5.14 -7.33 58.73
CA SER A 224 -6.26 -6.49 59.18
C SER A 224 -7.22 -7.26 60.09
N VAL A 225 -7.56 -8.50 59.74
CA VAL A 225 -8.40 -9.37 60.58
C VAL A 225 -7.69 -9.65 61.91
N GLU A 226 -6.41 -10.04 61.88
CA GLU A 226 -5.64 -10.28 63.10
C GLU A 226 -5.59 -9.04 64.00
N ARG A 227 -5.33 -7.86 63.42
CA ARG A 227 -5.33 -6.59 64.14
C ARG A 227 -6.67 -6.32 64.83
N LYS A 228 -7.79 -6.46 64.10
CA LYS A 228 -9.13 -6.32 64.68
C LYS A 228 -9.40 -7.34 65.79
N THR A 229 -8.92 -8.57 65.66
CA THR A 229 -9.08 -9.57 66.73
C THR A 229 -8.26 -9.21 67.97
N ARG A 230 -7.07 -8.62 67.79
CA ARG A 230 -6.25 -8.12 68.90
C ARG A 230 -6.91 -6.92 69.57
N GLU A 231 -7.39 -5.95 68.80
CA GLU A 231 -8.13 -4.78 69.29
C GLU A 231 -9.37 -5.21 70.08
N LYS A 232 -10.17 -6.14 69.55
CA LYS A 232 -11.34 -6.68 70.28
C LYS A 232 -10.96 -7.39 71.58
N LYS A 233 -9.84 -8.12 71.60
CA LYS A 233 -9.36 -8.76 72.83
C LYS A 233 -8.92 -7.73 73.85
N GLN A 234 -8.22 -6.68 73.42
CA GLN A 234 -7.83 -5.57 74.28
C GLN A 234 -9.05 -4.84 74.83
N GLU A 235 -10.03 -4.51 73.99
CA GLU A 235 -11.30 -3.91 74.42
C GLU A 235 -12.01 -4.78 75.46
N GLN A 236 -12.08 -6.10 75.24
CA GLN A 236 -12.63 -7.03 76.24
C GLN A 236 -11.83 -7.06 77.55
N GLU A 237 -10.50 -7.02 77.49
CA GLU A 237 -9.64 -6.96 78.67
C GLU A 237 -9.82 -5.64 79.43
N ASP A 238 -9.93 -4.52 78.73
CA ASP A 238 -10.17 -3.19 79.27
C ASP A 238 -11.58 -3.10 79.89
N ASP A 239 -12.62 -3.61 79.21
CA ASP A 239 -13.98 -3.70 79.74
C ASP A 239 -14.03 -4.52 81.03
N LEU A 240 -13.35 -5.68 81.05
CA LEU A 240 -13.27 -6.53 82.24
C LEU A 240 -12.50 -5.84 83.37
N ALA A 241 -11.43 -5.10 83.04
CA ALA A 241 -10.68 -4.32 84.01
C ALA A 241 -11.54 -3.18 84.57
N GLU A 242 -12.30 -2.46 83.74
CA GLU A 242 -13.24 -1.42 84.17
C GLU A 242 -14.32 -2.01 85.09
N ILE A 243 -14.98 -3.09 84.69
CA ILE A 243 -15.99 -3.78 85.52
C ILE A 243 -15.37 -4.21 86.86
N SER A 244 -14.17 -4.81 86.84
CA SER A 244 -13.49 -5.23 88.07
C SER A 244 -13.15 -4.05 88.98
N ASN A 245 -12.68 -2.95 88.40
CA ASN A 245 -12.35 -1.72 89.12
C ASN A 245 -13.59 -1.04 89.69
N LEU A 246 -14.70 -1.00 88.95
CA LEU A 246 -15.98 -0.47 89.43
C LEU A 246 -16.54 -1.31 90.58
N LEU A 247 -16.52 -2.65 90.44
CA LEU A 247 -16.99 -3.57 91.48
C LEU A 247 -16.16 -3.49 92.76
N ARG A 248 -14.84 -3.34 92.64
CA ARG A 248 -13.93 -3.13 93.78
C ARG A 248 -13.92 -1.68 94.27
N GLY A 249 -14.44 -0.76 93.48
CA GLY A 249 -14.49 0.66 93.79
C GLY A 249 -15.33 0.93 95.03
N ASP A 250 -14.95 1.96 95.77
CA ASP A 250 -15.58 2.29 97.04
C ASP A 250 -17.05 2.78 96.89
N LEU A 251 -17.46 3.17 95.67
CA LEU A 251 -18.83 3.59 95.38
C LEU A 251 -19.80 2.41 95.44
N LEU A 252 -19.53 1.32 94.71
CA LEU A 252 -20.40 0.14 94.64
C LEU A 252 -20.27 -0.76 95.88
N SER A 253 -19.08 -0.84 96.48
CA SER A 253 -18.85 -1.62 97.71
C SER A 253 -19.33 -0.90 98.98
N GLU A 254 -19.79 0.34 98.85
CA GLU A 254 -20.24 1.23 99.94
C GLU A 254 -19.28 1.26 101.15
N ASN A 255 -17.98 1.19 100.91
CA ASN A 255 -16.97 1.04 101.96
C ASN A 255 -17.11 2.12 103.06
N PRO A 256 -17.34 1.76 104.34
CA PRO A 256 -17.52 2.72 105.43
C PRO A 256 -16.26 3.54 105.72
N GLN A 257 -15.09 3.08 105.28
CA GLN A 257 -13.82 3.81 105.45
C GLN A 257 -13.77 5.11 104.64
N GLN A 258 -14.63 5.30 103.62
CA GLN A 258 -14.75 6.57 102.90
C GLN A 258 -15.14 7.75 103.79
N ALA A 259 -15.81 7.48 104.92
CA ALA A 259 -16.23 8.50 105.87
C ALA A 259 -15.09 8.93 106.81
N ALA A 260 -13.96 8.23 106.85
CA ALA A 260 -12.83 8.56 107.69
C ALA A 260 -12.17 9.86 107.22
N SER A 261 -12.07 10.85 108.10
CA SER A 261 -11.39 12.10 107.78
C SER A 261 -9.87 11.94 107.88
N SER A 262 -9.14 12.51 106.91
CA SER A 262 -7.68 12.64 106.99
C SER A 262 -7.20 13.44 108.21
N PHE A 263 -8.08 14.25 108.81
CA PHE A 263 -7.78 15.09 109.98
C PHE A 263 -7.95 14.37 111.33
N GLY A 264 -8.32 13.09 111.35
CA GLY A 264 -8.22 12.24 112.54
C GLY A 264 -9.35 11.23 112.72
N PRO A 265 -9.14 10.15 113.51
CA PRO A 265 -10.08 9.02 113.61
C PRO A 265 -11.45 9.35 114.19
N HIS A 266 -11.56 10.43 114.96
CA HIS A 266 -12.79 10.88 115.62
C HIS A 266 -13.65 11.78 114.73
N ARG A 267 -13.16 12.17 113.54
CA ARG A 267 -13.84 13.10 112.64
C ARG A 267 -14.32 12.35 111.40
N VAL A 268 -15.60 12.54 111.08
CA VAL A 268 -16.22 11.98 109.87
C VAL A 268 -16.41 13.07 108.82
N VAL A 269 -16.26 12.71 107.55
CA VAL A 269 -16.59 13.59 106.41
C VAL A 269 -18.12 13.61 106.23
N PRO A 270 -18.80 14.77 106.40
CA PRO A 270 -20.26 14.83 106.43
C PRO A 270 -20.93 14.23 105.18
N ASP A 271 -20.44 14.59 104.00
CA ASP A 271 -21.02 14.18 102.71
C ASP A 271 -20.94 12.67 102.43
N ARG A 272 -20.05 11.96 103.13
CA ARG A 272 -19.75 10.53 102.92
C ARG A 272 -20.14 9.68 104.12
N TRP A 273 -20.85 10.26 105.09
CA TRP A 273 -21.24 9.56 106.30
C TRP A 273 -22.42 8.60 106.03
N LYS A 274 -22.20 7.30 106.24
CA LYS A 274 -23.17 6.22 105.97
C LYS A 274 -23.68 5.55 107.27
N GLY A 275 -23.92 6.36 108.29
CA GLY A 275 -24.42 5.89 109.59
C GLY A 275 -23.32 5.43 110.56
N MET A 276 -23.74 4.91 111.72
CA MET A 276 -22.84 4.45 112.78
C MET A 276 -22.31 3.04 112.50
N THR A 277 -21.09 2.76 112.97
CA THR A 277 -20.52 1.41 112.88
C THR A 277 -21.31 0.43 113.77
N ARG A 278 -21.28 -0.86 113.44
CA ARG A 278 -21.96 -1.92 114.23
C ARG A 278 -21.48 -1.90 115.68
N GLU A 279 -20.18 -1.72 115.90
CA GLU A 279 -19.57 -1.62 117.23
C GLU A 279 -20.11 -0.41 118.02
N GLN A 280 -20.25 0.76 117.40
CA GLN A 280 -20.84 1.95 118.03
C GLN A 280 -22.31 1.75 118.39
N LEU A 281 -23.10 1.12 117.50
CA LEU A 281 -24.50 0.80 117.78
C LEU A 281 -24.64 -0.21 118.92
N GLU A 282 -23.74 -1.18 119.01
CA GLU A 282 -23.69 -2.16 120.11
C GLU A 282 -23.33 -1.49 121.44
N GLN A 283 -22.38 -0.56 121.45
CA GLN A 283 -22.07 0.25 122.64
C GLN A 283 -23.27 1.08 123.10
N ILE A 284 -24.00 1.73 122.18
CA ILE A 284 -25.21 2.49 122.51
C ILE A 284 -26.27 1.56 123.13
N ARG A 285 -26.50 0.38 122.54
CA ARG A 285 -27.44 -0.61 123.08
C ARG A 285 -27.03 -1.07 124.48
N LEU A 286 -25.74 -1.23 124.73
CA LEU A 286 -25.20 -1.61 126.03
C LEU A 286 -25.43 -0.50 127.08
N VAL A 287 -25.15 0.75 126.72
CA VAL A 287 -25.42 1.92 127.59
C VAL A 287 -26.92 2.07 127.87
N GLN A 288 -27.79 1.90 126.87
CA GLN A 288 -29.24 1.95 127.08
C GLN A 288 -29.73 0.87 128.06
N LYS A 289 -29.18 -0.36 127.98
CA LYS A 289 -29.49 -1.43 128.95
C LYS A 289 -29.05 -1.05 130.37
N GLN A 290 -27.87 -0.44 130.51
CA GLN A 290 -27.38 0.06 131.80
C GLN A 290 -28.30 1.15 132.37
N GLN A 291 -28.72 2.11 131.54
CA GLN A 291 -29.68 3.16 131.95
C GLN A 291 -31.03 2.61 132.41
N ILE A 292 -31.54 1.56 131.75
CA ILE A 292 -32.77 0.88 132.18
C ILE A 292 -32.59 0.25 133.56
N GLN A 293 -31.46 -0.44 133.79
CA GLN A 293 -31.15 -1.05 135.09
C GLN A 293 -30.98 0.01 136.19
N GLU A 294 -30.29 1.11 135.91
CA GLU A 294 -30.09 2.21 136.85
C GLU A 294 -31.42 2.91 137.21
N LYS A 295 -32.30 3.12 136.21
CA LYS A 295 -33.63 3.69 136.44
C LYS A 295 -34.55 2.76 137.26
N LEU A 296 -34.43 1.44 137.08
CA LEU A 296 -35.14 0.47 137.92
C LEU A 296 -34.65 0.53 139.36
N ARG A 297 -33.33 0.60 139.57
CA ARG A 297 -32.73 0.74 140.90
C ARG A 297 -33.20 2.02 141.61
N LEU A 298 -33.20 3.17 140.91
CA LEU A 298 -33.68 4.44 141.47
C LEU A 298 -35.17 4.37 141.87
N ARG A 299 -36.01 3.68 141.09
CA ARG A 299 -37.43 3.46 141.43
C ARG A 299 -37.61 2.60 142.68
N GLU A 300 -36.79 1.57 142.87
CA GLU A 300 -36.81 0.76 144.09
C GLU A 300 -36.38 1.60 145.32
N GLU A 301 -35.36 2.45 145.17
CA GLU A 301 -34.90 3.37 146.20
C GLU A 301 -35.95 4.45 146.56
N GLU A 302 -36.70 4.95 145.57
CA GLU A 302 -37.85 5.84 145.80
C GLU A 302 -39.00 5.12 146.52
N TRP A 303 -39.34 3.90 146.10
CA TRP A 303 -40.40 3.10 146.72
C TRP A 303 -40.10 2.78 148.20
N GLN A 304 -38.84 2.46 148.53
CA GLN A 304 -38.39 2.28 149.91
C GLN A 304 -38.56 3.57 150.74
N ARG A 305 -38.14 4.73 150.18
CA ARG A 305 -38.27 6.04 150.82
C ARG A 305 -39.72 6.43 151.08
N ASP A 306 -40.61 6.23 150.11
CA ASP A 306 -42.04 6.53 150.25
C ASP A 306 -42.71 5.63 151.30
N ARG A 307 -42.37 4.34 151.32
CA ARG A 307 -42.86 3.39 152.32
C ARG A 307 -42.46 3.79 153.74
N ASP A 308 -41.22 4.25 153.94
CA ASP A 308 -40.75 4.73 155.23
C ASP A 308 -41.42 6.05 155.63
N TRP A 309 -41.63 6.97 154.68
CA TRP A 309 -42.37 8.21 154.89
C TRP A 309 -43.83 7.97 155.30
N ASP A 310 -44.53 7.05 154.65
CA ASP A 310 -45.92 6.69 155.01
C ASP A 310 -46.00 6.03 156.38
N ARG A 311 -45.04 5.17 156.73
CA ARG A 311 -44.95 4.59 158.07
C ARG A 311 -44.77 5.66 159.14
N GLN A 312 -43.94 6.67 158.90
CA GLN A 312 -43.77 7.81 159.80
C GLN A 312 -45.04 8.67 159.88
N ARG A 313 -45.72 8.92 158.74
CA ARG A 313 -46.98 9.67 158.67
C ARG A 313 -48.07 9.03 159.51
N VAL A 314 -48.27 7.70 159.39
CA VAL A 314 -49.28 6.95 160.15
C VAL A 314 -48.96 6.98 161.66
N GLN A 315 -47.70 6.82 162.06
CA GLN A 315 -47.31 6.90 163.47
C GLN A 315 -47.55 8.29 164.06
N ARG A 316 -47.20 9.37 163.33
CA ARG A 316 -47.48 10.75 163.74
C ARG A 316 -48.99 11.00 163.87
N ALA A 317 -49.80 10.58 162.90
CA ALA A 317 -51.26 10.70 162.95
C ALA A 317 -51.88 9.93 164.14
N ARG A 318 -51.30 8.78 164.51
CA ARG A 318 -51.74 8.01 165.68
C ARG A 318 -51.42 8.74 166.99
N SER A 319 -50.24 9.36 167.07
CA SER A 319 -49.83 10.15 168.24
C SER A 319 -50.68 11.41 168.44
N THR A 320 -51.01 12.14 167.36
CA THR A 320 -51.87 13.34 167.44
C THR A 320 -53.30 12.99 167.87
N LEU A 321 -53.88 11.91 167.35
CA LEU A 321 -55.20 11.41 167.80
C LEU A 321 -55.25 11.04 169.29
N LEU A 322 -54.16 10.48 169.84
CA LEU A 322 -54.07 10.18 171.27
C LEU A 322 -54.05 11.46 172.12
N VAL A 323 -53.29 12.48 171.69
CA VAL A 323 -53.22 13.79 172.35
C VAL A 323 -54.58 14.52 172.30
N GLU A 324 -55.26 14.53 171.15
CA GLU A 324 -56.61 15.13 171.04
C GLU A 324 -57.63 14.46 171.97
N ARG A 325 -57.59 13.13 172.11
CA ARG A 325 -58.47 12.41 173.05
C ARG A 325 -58.19 12.80 174.50
N GLN A 326 -56.92 13.02 174.86
CA GLN A 326 -56.55 13.46 176.20
C GLN A 326 -57.02 14.90 176.47
N GLN A 327 -56.83 15.82 175.53
CA GLN A 327 -57.34 17.19 175.62
C GLN A 327 -58.87 17.24 175.74
N LYS A 328 -59.60 16.42 174.98
CA LYS A 328 -61.08 16.33 175.09
C LYS A 328 -61.55 15.82 176.46
N ARG A 329 -60.81 14.91 177.10
CA ARG A 329 -61.11 14.46 178.48
C ARG A 329 -60.87 15.59 179.47
N GLN A 330 -59.72 16.27 179.40
CA GLN A 330 -59.39 17.40 180.26
C GLN A 330 -60.39 18.56 180.13
N GLN A 331 -60.83 18.90 178.91
CA GLN A 331 -61.87 19.90 178.68
C GLN A 331 -63.22 19.51 179.29
N ARG A 332 -63.58 18.21 179.27
CA ARG A 332 -64.81 17.70 179.89
C ARG A 332 -64.77 17.83 181.41
N ASP A 333 -63.62 17.54 182.01
CA ASP A 333 -63.43 17.64 183.46
C ASP A 333 -63.41 19.12 183.92
N LEU A 334 -62.77 20.01 183.16
CA LEU A 334 -62.82 21.46 183.35
C LEU A 334 -64.25 22.02 183.25
N ARG A 335 -65.06 21.54 182.29
CA ARG A 335 -66.46 21.97 182.14
C ARG A 335 -67.29 21.57 183.36
N ARG A 336 -67.13 20.35 183.87
CA ARG A 336 -67.80 19.87 185.09
C ARG A 336 -67.39 20.68 186.32
N ALA A 337 -66.11 21.02 186.46
CA ALA A 337 -65.62 21.86 187.55
C ALA A 337 -66.22 23.28 187.51
N LEU A 338 -66.34 23.88 186.32
CA LEU A 338 -67.01 25.16 186.10
C LEU A 338 -68.51 25.10 186.42
N ASP A 339 -69.19 24.03 186.00
CA ASP A 339 -70.62 23.84 186.28
C ASP A 339 -70.89 23.69 187.79
N CYS A 340 -70.03 22.97 188.52
CA CYS A 340 -70.08 22.89 189.98
C CYS A 340 -69.82 24.25 190.65
N ALA A 341 -68.81 25.00 190.18
CA ALA A 341 -68.50 26.33 190.72
C ALA A 341 -69.65 27.32 190.49
N ASN A 342 -70.30 27.29 189.32
CA ASN A 342 -71.46 28.12 189.00
C ASN A 342 -72.69 27.76 189.84
N LEU A 343 -72.89 26.47 190.18
CA LEU A 343 -73.98 26.05 191.06
C LEU A 343 -73.79 26.56 192.49
N SER A 344 -72.54 26.63 192.98
CA SER A 344 -72.17 27.23 194.27
C SER A 344 -72.44 28.74 194.27
N LEU A 345 -72.00 29.42 193.21
CA LEU A 345 -72.18 30.87 193.01
C LEU A 345 -73.66 31.25 192.89
N ALA A 346 -74.49 30.42 192.25
CA ALA A 346 -75.94 30.64 192.16
C ALA A 346 -76.64 30.50 193.52
N LYS A 347 -76.19 29.56 194.37
CA LYS A 347 -76.69 29.45 195.76
C LYS A 347 -76.25 30.63 196.64
N GLU A 348 -75.03 31.14 196.43
CA GLU A 348 -74.53 32.35 197.10
C GLU A 348 -75.23 33.63 196.63
N GLN A 349 -75.71 33.71 195.38
CA GLN A 349 -76.44 34.89 194.89
C GLN A 349 -77.91 34.91 195.33
N CYS A 350 -78.56 33.76 195.54
CA CYS A 350 -79.92 33.71 196.09
C CYS A 350 -79.98 34.17 197.56
N SER A 351 -78.94 33.96 198.35
CA SER A 351 -78.86 34.43 199.75
C SER A 351 -78.47 35.91 199.87
N ARG A 352 -78.11 36.59 198.77
CA ARG A 352 -77.48 37.93 198.79
C ARG A 352 -78.36 39.08 198.29
N CYS A 353 -79.62 38.87 197.95
CA CYS A 353 -80.47 39.91 197.35
C CYS A 353 -81.80 40.18 198.09
N LEU A 354 -81.78 40.16 199.43
CA LEU A 354 -82.62 41.04 200.26
C LEU A 354 -81.89 42.39 200.37
N PHE A 355 -82.44 43.41 199.69
CA PHE A 355 -82.05 44.83 199.69
C PHE A 355 -80.85 45.27 198.81
N PRO A 356 -80.92 46.51 198.25
CA PRO A 356 -80.65 46.74 196.83
C PRO A 356 -79.63 47.87 196.55
N GLY A 357 -79.27 48.02 195.28
CA GLY A 357 -78.97 49.33 194.68
C GLY A 357 -77.58 49.50 194.06
N GLY A 358 -77.57 50.03 192.83
CA GLY A 358 -76.58 51.04 192.44
C GLY A 358 -75.57 50.68 191.34
N SER A 359 -75.99 50.97 190.10
CA SER A 359 -75.24 51.30 188.87
C SER A 359 -73.77 51.78 188.97
N ILE A 360 -72.97 51.48 187.92
CA ILE A 360 -71.96 52.30 187.18
C ILE A 360 -71.24 51.33 186.20
N ALA A 361 -71.55 51.30 184.89
CA ALA A 361 -71.04 52.11 183.77
C ALA A 361 -69.56 51.87 183.38
N GLY A 362 -69.32 51.43 182.13
CA GLY A 362 -68.01 51.31 181.47
C GLY A 362 -68.09 50.57 180.10
N PRO A 363 -67.78 51.18 178.94
CA PRO A 363 -68.16 50.67 177.61
C PRO A 363 -67.00 50.18 176.69
N LEU A 364 -67.34 49.23 175.81
CA LEU A 364 -67.09 49.04 174.35
C LEU A 364 -65.77 49.40 173.62
N LEU A 365 -65.49 48.57 172.58
CA LEU A 365 -64.70 48.73 171.32
C LEU A 365 -63.22 48.26 171.32
N LEU A 366 -62.61 47.66 170.28
CA LEU A 366 -62.98 46.92 169.04
C LEU A 366 -61.67 46.48 168.32
N GLY A 367 -61.72 45.44 167.48
CA GLY A 367 -60.75 45.12 166.38
C GLY A 367 -59.60 44.16 166.76
N ALA A 368 -59.48 42.91 166.29
CA ALA A 368 -59.42 42.33 164.92
C ALA A 368 -58.19 42.84 164.11
N PRO A 369 -57.59 42.12 163.12
CA PRO A 369 -57.93 40.80 162.54
C PRO A 369 -56.70 39.89 162.17
N GLU A 370 -57.00 38.72 161.59
CA GLU A 370 -56.19 37.89 160.67
C GLU A 370 -54.74 37.46 161.05
N GLU A 371 -54.60 36.18 161.39
CA GLU A 371 -53.37 35.39 161.20
C GLU A 371 -53.58 34.45 160.00
N GLN A 372 -52.58 34.30 159.12
CA GLN A 372 -52.62 33.39 157.96
C GLN A 372 -52.34 31.93 158.34
#